data_AF-A0A251YQA8-F1
#
_entry.id   AF-A0A251YQA8-F1
#
_cell.length_a   1.000
_cell.length_b   1.000
_cell.length_c   1.000
_cell.angle_alpha   90.00
_cell.angle_beta   90.00
_cell.angle_gamma   90.00
#
_symmetry.space_group_name_H-M   'P 1'
#
loop_
_entity.id
_entity.type
_entity.pdbx_description
1 polymer ?
#
loop_
_entity_poly.entity_id
_entity_poly.type
_entity_poly.pdbx_seq_one_letter_code
_entity_poly.pdbx_strand_id
1 'polypeptide(L)'
;MSAAGSGGAADAYRKERADAPSGFFEAEAAGLAWLAEAEPAGGARVVRVLGVAPGRIDLERLRPARPTRDAARAFGAALAITHDAGADGFGSPPPGIDGPAFIGRQPLSVRRGGAGGTDTSTAAGTASGWGAWYARERVLPYLRRAVDAGNATAAQAADVERACAAASDGRFDDGAPAARIHGDLWSGNVQWTDGGAVLIDPAAHGGHRETDLAMLALFGCPGLDDVLGAYADAGSLAAGWRDRVALHQLHPLAVHAASHGPAYGDALHDAARAVLRM
;
A
#
# COMPACT_ATOMS: atom_id res chain seq x y z
N MET A 1 40.93 10.21 31.74
CA MET A 1 39.59 9.58 31.78
C MET A 1 38.67 10.36 30.86
N SER A 2 38.45 9.86 29.65
CA SER A 2 37.38 10.32 28.77
C SER A 2 36.76 9.07 28.18
N ALA A 3 35.59 8.71 28.68
CA ALA A 3 34.78 7.63 28.14
C ALA A 3 34.04 8.20 26.93
N ALA A 4 34.54 7.90 25.73
CA ALA A 4 33.77 8.04 24.51
C ALA A 4 32.70 6.94 24.52
N GLY A 5 31.44 7.33 24.71
CA GLY A 5 30.30 6.42 24.69
C GLY A 5 30.13 5.81 23.30
N SER A 6 30.36 4.50 23.19
CA SER A 6 30.12 3.68 22.00
C SER A 6 28.65 3.23 21.91
N GLY A 7 27.71 4.18 21.93
CA GLY A 7 26.27 3.89 22.02
C GLY A 7 25.49 3.81 20.70
N GLY A 8 26.08 4.12 19.54
CA GLY A 8 25.30 4.46 18.34
C GLY A 8 24.99 3.35 17.33
N ALA A 9 25.67 2.20 17.37
CA ALA A 9 25.60 1.21 16.28
C ALA A 9 24.84 -0.08 16.61
N ALA A 10 24.59 -0.38 17.89
CA ALA A 10 24.05 -1.68 18.30
C ALA A 10 22.53 -1.84 18.10
N ASP A 11 21.79 -0.74 17.87
CA ASP A 11 20.31 -0.73 17.85
C ASP A 11 19.72 -0.32 16.48
N ALA A 12 20.55 -0.27 15.44
CA ALA A 12 20.11 0.02 14.07
C ALA A 12 19.94 -1.27 13.25
N TYR A 13 18.90 -1.33 12.41
CA TYR A 13 18.72 -2.29 11.33
C TYR A 13 18.95 -1.59 9.99
N ARG A 14 19.86 -2.13 9.18
CA ARG A 14 20.28 -1.51 7.92
C ARG A 14 19.81 -2.33 6.72
N LYS A 15 19.21 -1.65 5.75
CA LYS A 15 18.99 -2.17 4.40
C LYS A 15 19.98 -1.49 3.45
N GLU A 16 20.68 -2.28 2.65
CA GLU A 16 21.63 -1.80 1.64
C GLU A 16 21.37 -2.50 0.31
N ARG A 17 21.38 -1.73 -0.78
CA ARG A 17 21.29 -2.25 -2.14
C ARG A 17 22.07 -1.35 -3.09
N ALA A 18 23.21 -1.86 -3.55
CA ALA A 18 24.15 -1.10 -4.38
C ALA A 18 23.58 -0.73 -5.76
N ASP A 19 22.68 -1.55 -6.31
CA ASP A 19 22.01 -1.33 -7.60
C ASP A 19 20.63 -0.67 -7.46
N ALA A 20 20.32 -0.07 -6.30
CA ALA A 20 19.06 0.63 -6.13
C ALA A 20 18.96 1.84 -7.08
N PRO A 21 17.81 2.02 -7.77
CA PRO A 21 17.55 3.25 -8.51
C PRO A 21 17.64 4.47 -7.60
N SER A 22 17.98 5.62 -8.19
CA SER A 22 18.00 6.90 -7.47
C SER A 22 16.65 7.17 -6.80
N GLY A 23 16.68 7.58 -5.53
CA GLY A 23 15.48 7.90 -4.75
C GLY A 23 14.75 6.70 -4.14
N PHE A 24 15.27 5.46 -4.28
CA PHE A 24 14.58 4.26 -3.80
C PHE A 24 14.36 4.25 -2.28
N PHE A 25 15.42 4.43 -1.50
CA PHE A 25 15.33 4.41 -0.04
C PHE A 25 14.82 5.74 0.51
N GLU A 26 15.04 6.84 -0.22
CA GLU A 26 14.48 8.15 0.09
C GLU A 26 12.95 8.15 -0.02
N ALA A 27 12.39 7.43 -1.01
CA ALA A 27 10.94 7.25 -1.14
C ALA A 27 10.36 6.43 0.03
N GLU A 28 11.03 5.35 0.45
CA GLU A 28 10.64 4.57 1.65
C GLU A 28 10.68 5.45 2.91
N ALA A 29 11.77 6.20 3.11
CA ALA A 29 11.92 7.09 4.26
C ALA A 29 10.83 8.17 4.31
N ALA A 30 10.50 8.78 3.18
CA ALA A 30 9.43 9.77 3.09
C ALA A 30 8.04 9.14 3.32
N GLY A 31 7.80 7.92 2.83
CA GLY A 31 6.59 7.17 3.11
C GLY A 31 6.42 6.84 4.59
N LEU A 32 7.49 6.38 5.25
CA LEU A 32 7.51 6.15 6.70
C LEU A 32 7.24 7.44 7.47
N ALA A 33 7.92 8.54 7.12
CA ALA A 33 7.71 9.84 7.77
C ALA A 33 6.25 10.32 7.64
N TRP A 34 5.66 10.20 6.46
CA TRP A 34 4.28 10.64 6.22
C TRP A 34 3.26 9.78 6.95
N LEU A 35 3.45 8.46 7.03
CA LEU A 35 2.58 7.59 7.84
C LEU A 35 2.71 7.89 9.34
N ALA A 36 3.94 8.18 9.82
CA ALA A 36 4.22 8.49 11.22
C ALA A 36 3.49 9.74 11.74
N GLU A 37 3.13 10.69 10.87
CA GLU A 37 2.39 11.89 11.25
C GLU A 37 1.02 11.59 11.89
N ALA A 38 0.45 10.40 11.65
CA ALA A 38 -0.79 9.96 12.28
C ALA A 38 -0.59 9.43 13.72
N GLU A 39 0.63 9.03 14.11
CA GLU A 39 0.90 8.43 15.43
C GLU A 39 0.44 9.31 16.62
N PRO A 40 0.67 10.64 16.63
CA PRO A 40 0.21 11.49 17.73
C PRO A 40 -1.32 11.51 17.90
N ALA A 41 -2.08 11.22 16.84
CA ALA A 41 -3.53 11.11 16.87
C ALA A 41 -4.01 9.68 17.20
N GLY A 42 -3.09 8.75 17.48
CA GLY A 42 -3.39 7.33 17.71
C GLY A 42 -3.29 6.46 16.46
N GLY A 43 -2.69 6.97 15.37
CA GLY A 43 -2.42 6.21 14.16
C GLY A 43 -1.45 5.04 14.38
N ALA A 44 -1.39 4.13 13.42
CA ALA A 44 -0.53 2.95 13.46
C ALA A 44 0.95 3.35 13.60
N ARG A 45 1.66 2.69 14.52
CA ARG A 45 3.09 2.87 14.71
C ARG A 45 3.85 2.45 13.46
N VAL A 46 4.83 3.23 13.04
CA VAL A 46 5.74 2.90 11.96
C VAL A 46 7.18 2.83 12.46
N VAL A 47 8.03 2.08 11.75
CA VAL A 47 9.44 1.98 12.11
C VAL A 47 10.14 3.33 11.98
N ARG A 48 10.93 3.71 12.99
CA ARG A 48 11.69 4.95 12.96
C ARG A 48 12.87 4.88 11.99
N VAL A 49 12.99 5.90 11.13
CA VAL A 49 14.16 6.11 10.28
C VAL A 49 15.26 6.81 11.08
N LEU A 50 16.44 6.18 11.17
CA LEU A 50 17.63 6.73 11.82
C LEU A 50 18.53 7.47 10.83
N GLY A 51 18.48 7.10 9.55
CA GLY A 51 19.21 7.75 8.48
C GLY A 51 18.88 7.19 7.11
N VAL A 52 19.00 8.01 6.07
CA VAL A 52 18.78 7.60 4.68
C VAL A 52 19.84 8.23 3.77
N ALA A 53 20.27 7.49 2.75
CA ALA A 53 21.18 7.95 1.73
C ALA A 53 21.03 7.08 0.47
N PRO A 54 21.61 7.49 -0.68
CA PRO A 54 21.57 6.67 -1.87
C PRO A 54 22.06 5.25 -1.61
N GLY A 55 21.22 4.26 -1.94
CA GLY A 55 21.52 2.84 -1.79
C GLY A 55 21.41 2.28 -0.36
N ARG A 56 21.00 3.07 0.65
CA ARG A 56 20.80 2.56 2.03
C ARG A 56 19.74 3.30 2.86
N ILE A 57 19.13 2.57 3.80
CA ILE A 57 18.34 3.13 4.90
C ILE A 57 18.70 2.44 6.22
N ASP A 58 18.84 3.25 7.26
CA ASP A 58 19.04 2.84 8.65
C ASP A 58 17.73 3.05 9.41
N LEU A 59 17.23 1.99 10.03
CA LEU A 59 15.97 1.94 10.77
C LEU A 59 16.23 1.55 12.23
N GLU A 60 15.33 1.89 13.14
CA GLU A 60 15.37 1.31 14.49
C GLU A 60 15.24 -0.22 14.41
N ARG A 61 15.94 -0.93 15.29
CA ARG A 61 15.82 -2.38 15.38
C ARG A 61 14.58 -2.77 16.16
N LEU A 62 13.62 -3.36 15.47
CA LEU A 62 12.44 -3.95 16.10
C LEU A 62 12.77 -5.32 16.71
N ARG A 63 12.17 -5.62 17.87
CA ARG A 63 12.27 -6.92 18.53
C ARG A 63 10.95 -7.68 18.31
N PRO A 64 10.96 -8.75 17.49
CA PRO A 64 9.75 -9.51 17.23
C PRO A 64 9.18 -10.13 18.49
N ALA A 65 7.86 -10.04 18.64
CA ALA A 65 7.09 -10.68 19.69
C ALA A 65 5.89 -11.41 19.09
N ARG A 66 5.22 -12.25 19.90
CA ARG A 66 4.00 -12.93 19.45
C ARG A 66 2.84 -11.93 19.42
N PRO A 67 2.05 -11.88 18.34
CA PRO A 67 0.82 -11.09 18.31
C PRO A 67 -0.17 -11.57 19.38
N THR A 68 -0.86 -10.61 20.00
CA THR A 68 -2.00 -10.88 20.87
C THR A 68 -3.27 -10.36 20.20
N ARG A 69 -4.43 -10.86 20.65
CA ARG A 69 -5.73 -10.37 20.19
C ARG A 69 -5.90 -8.86 20.43
N ASP A 70 -5.48 -8.37 21.59
CA ASP A 70 -5.59 -6.96 21.93
C ASP A 70 -4.68 -6.09 21.06
N ALA A 71 -3.46 -6.56 20.76
CA ALA A 71 -2.57 -5.88 19.83
C ALA A 71 -3.15 -5.85 18.41
N ALA A 72 -3.83 -6.90 17.96
CA ALA A 72 -4.50 -6.94 16.66
C ALA A 72 -5.68 -5.96 16.58
N ARG A 73 -6.50 -5.87 17.63
CA ARG A 73 -7.58 -4.87 17.71
C ARG A 73 -7.05 -3.45 17.74
N ALA A 74 -6.02 -3.20 18.56
CA ALA A 74 -5.36 -1.91 18.63
C ALA A 74 -4.78 -1.50 17.27
N PHE A 75 -4.17 -2.45 16.54
CA PHE A 75 -3.67 -2.20 15.20
C PHE A 75 -4.78 -1.83 14.22
N GLY A 76 -5.90 -2.57 14.20
CA GLY A 76 -7.04 -2.26 13.32
C GLY A 76 -7.61 -0.86 13.56
N ALA A 77 -7.79 -0.46 14.81
CA ALA A 77 -8.25 0.87 15.18
C ALA A 77 -7.24 1.97 14.79
N ALA A 78 -5.95 1.73 15.05
CA ALA A 78 -4.88 2.67 14.72
C ALA A 78 -4.71 2.85 13.20
N LEU A 79 -4.88 1.79 12.42
CA LEU A 79 -4.82 1.85 10.96
C LEU A 79 -5.97 2.70 10.38
N ALA A 80 -7.16 2.65 10.97
CA ALA A 80 -8.27 3.52 10.57
C ALA A 80 -7.91 5.00 10.76
N ILE A 81 -7.29 5.36 11.88
CA ILE A 81 -6.81 6.72 12.15
C ILE A 81 -5.73 7.13 11.14
N THR A 82 -4.79 6.24 10.81
CA THR A 82 -3.79 6.50 9.76
C THR A 82 -4.45 6.80 8.42
N HIS A 83 -5.44 6.00 8.00
CA HIS A 83 -6.16 6.22 6.75
C HIS A 83 -6.95 7.53 6.75
N ASP A 84 -7.60 7.88 7.87
CA ASP A 84 -8.41 9.09 8.01
C ASP A 84 -7.56 10.37 8.14
N ALA A 85 -6.24 10.27 8.38
CA ALA A 85 -5.31 11.38 8.20
C ALA A 85 -5.26 11.91 6.75
N GLY A 86 -5.75 11.10 5.79
CA GLY A 86 -6.08 11.53 4.44
C GLY A 86 -4.90 11.89 3.55
N ALA A 87 -5.23 12.11 2.27
CA ALA A 87 -4.32 12.58 1.24
C ALA A 87 -5.04 13.54 0.29
N ASP A 88 -4.30 14.41 -0.41
CA ASP A 88 -4.85 15.40 -1.35
C ASP A 88 -5.64 14.79 -2.53
N GLY A 89 -5.46 13.50 -2.79
CA GLY A 89 -6.09 12.79 -3.91
C GLY A 89 -5.47 11.42 -4.14
N PHE A 90 -6.08 10.65 -5.04
CA PHE A 90 -5.54 9.35 -5.43
C PHE A 90 -4.21 9.51 -6.16
N GLY A 91 -3.22 8.72 -5.75
CA GLY A 91 -1.85 8.77 -6.23
C GLY A 91 -1.00 9.88 -5.61
N SER A 92 -1.52 10.70 -4.69
CA SER A 92 -0.71 11.72 -4.02
C SER A 92 0.50 11.08 -3.31
N PRO A 93 1.73 11.55 -3.56
CA PRO A 93 2.90 11.02 -2.89
C PRO A 93 3.02 11.55 -1.46
N PRO A 94 3.82 10.90 -0.60
CA PRO A 94 4.34 11.50 0.62
C PRO A 94 4.95 12.89 0.36
N PRO A 95 4.74 13.88 1.24
CA PRO A 95 5.35 15.20 1.11
C PRO A 95 6.88 15.12 0.95
N GLY A 96 7.45 15.99 0.11
CA GLY A 96 8.90 16.06 -0.10
C GLY A 96 9.46 15.02 -1.07
N ILE A 97 8.63 14.15 -1.67
CA ILE A 97 9.04 13.31 -2.80
C ILE A 97 8.81 14.07 -4.12
N ASP A 98 9.90 14.57 -4.70
CA ASP A 98 9.94 15.04 -6.10
C ASP A 98 10.41 13.92 -7.08
N GLY A 99 10.83 12.78 -6.51
CA GLY A 99 11.45 11.65 -7.20
C GLY A 99 10.50 10.52 -7.59
N PRO A 100 11.04 9.34 -7.95
CA PRO A 100 10.23 8.14 -8.21
C PRO A 100 9.62 7.57 -6.93
N ALA A 101 8.50 6.86 -7.07
CA ALA A 101 7.94 6.01 -6.03
C ALA A 101 8.03 4.54 -6.46
N PHE A 102 7.95 3.63 -5.50
CA PHE A 102 8.15 2.20 -5.74
C PHE A 102 7.16 1.35 -4.93
N ILE A 103 6.85 0.18 -5.47
CA ILE A 103 6.23 -0.94 -4.74
C ILE A 103 7.09 -2.18 -4.97
N GLY A 104 7.68 -2.69 -3.89
CA GLY A 104 8.77 -3.66 -3.98
C GLY A 104 9.91 -3.16 -4.88
N ARG A 105 10.14 -3.83 -6.01
CA ARG A 105 11.15 -3.43 -7.02
C ARG A 105 10.56 -2.71 -8.23
N GLN A 106 9.26 -2.52 -8.26
CA GLN A 106 8.56 -1.95 -9.42
C GLN A 106 8.36 -0.44 -9.25
N PRO A 107 8.49 0.36 -10.32
CA PRO A 107 8.04 1.75 -10.29
C PRO A 107 6.55 1.84 -9.99
N LEU A 108 6.17 2.81 -9.15
CA LEU A 108 4.80 3.16 -8.80
C LEU A 108 4.51 4.57 -9.31
N SER A 109 3.39 4.74 -10.04
CA SER A 109 2.98 6.07 -10.47
C SER A 109 2.39 6.86 -9.30
N VAL A 110 2.81 8.13 -9.20
CA VAL A 110 2.33 9.10 -8.24
C VAL A 110 1.95 10.39 -8.97
N ARG A 111 0.99 11.13 -8.41
CA ARG A 111 0.55 12.41 -8.92
C ARG A 111 1.70 13.42 -8.81
N ARG A 112 2.07 14.06 -9.92
CA ARG A 112 3.09 15.11 -9.93
C ARG A 112 2.43 16.49 -9.99
N GLY A 113 2.51 17.25 -8.90
CA GLY A 113 2.24 18.69 -8.84
C GLY A 113 0.91 19.14 -8.19
N GLY A 114 1.03 19.98 -7.14
CA GLY A 114 0.08 21.03 -6.72
C GLY A 114 -0.88 20.72 -5.56
N ALA A 115 -0.56 21.20 -4.36
CA ALA A 115 -1.57 21.48 -3.33
C ALA A 115 -2.63 22.41 -3.94
N GLY A 116 -3.88 21.95 -4.02
CA GLY A 116 -5.00 22.71 -4.59
C GLY A 116 -5.51 22.24 -5.96
N GLY A 117 -4.95 21.18 -6.55
CA GLY A 117 -5.54 20.58 -7.74
C GLY A 117 -6.73 19.68 -7.38
N THR A 118 -7.96 20.22 -7.38
CA THR A 118 -9.15 19.40 -7.65
C THR A 118 -8.86 18.67 -8.96
N ASP A 119 -8.92 17.34 -8.96
CA ASP A 119 -8.84 16.59 -10.21
C ASP A 119 -10.09 16.89 -11.03
N THR A 120 -10.05 18.00 -11.76
CA THR A 120 -10.94 18.30 -12.87
C THR A 120 -10.16 18.07 -14.16
N SER A 121 -9.47 16.93 -14.28
CA SER A 121 -9.19 16.36 -15.60
C SER A 121 -10.52 15.92 -16.24
N THR A 122 -11.38 16.88 -16.52
CA THR A 122 -12.46 16.81 -17.50
C THR A 122 -11.86 17.10 -18.88
N ALA A 123 -10.80 16.37 -19.26
CA ALA A 123 -10.59 16.15 -20.69
C ALA A 123 -11.83 15.37 -21.14
N ALA A 124 -12.68 16.00 -21.96
CA ALA A 124 -13.95 15.41 -22.38
C ALA A 124 -13.71 13.98 -22.91
N GLY A 125 -14.13 12.97 -22.13
CA GLY A 125 -13.97 11.55 -22.45
C GLY A 125 -13.04 10.73 -21.54
N THR A 126 -12.32 11.31 -20.56
CA THR A 126 -11.64 10.51 -19.54
C THR A 126 -12.59 10.21 -18.38
N ALA A 127 -12.84 8.93 -18.11
CA ALA A 127 -13.55 8.50 -16.90
C ALA A 127 -12.86 9.10 -15.66
N SER A 128 -13.64 9.81 -14.85
CA SER A 128 -13.22 10.46 -13.60
C SER A 128 -13.61 9.58 -12.42
N GLY A 129 -12.79 9.54 -11.36
CA GLY A 129 -13.11 8.78 -10.15
C GLY A 129 -12.03 7.75 -9.77
N TRP A 130 -12.28 7.05 -8.67
CA TRP A 130 -11.31 6.13 -8.10
C TRP A 130 -11.07 4.93 -9.03
N GLY A 131 -12.12 4.29 -9.52
CA GLY A 131 -12.02 3.07 -10.34
C GLY A 131 -11.26 3.29 -11.64
N ALA A 132 -11.49 4.43 -12.30
CA ALA A 132 -10.77 4.83 -13.51
C ALA A 132 -9.28 5.09 -13.25
N TRP A 133 -8.95 5.76 -12.13
CA TRP A 133 -7.57 5.93 -11.68
C TRP A 133 -6.93 4.59 -11.32
N TYR A 134 -7.61 3.75 -10.54
CA TYR A 134 -7.11 2.48 -10.03
C TYR A 134 -6.79 1.51 -11.18
N ALA A 135 -7.70 1.35 -12.14
CA ALA A 135 -7.45 0.53 -13.31
C ALA A 135 -6.20 1.01 -14.09
N ARG A 136 -6.13 2.30 -14.40
CA ARG A 136 -5.06 2.90 -15.21
C ARG A 136 -3.70 2.93 -14.51
N GLU A 137 -3.67 3.25 -13.22
CA GLU A 137 -2.44 3.56 -12.48
C GLU A 137 -1.98 2.43 -11.56
N ARG A 138 -2.86 1.48 -11.22
CA ARG A 138 -2.56 0.40 -10.27
C ARG A 138 -2.68 -1.00 -10.85
N VAL A 139 -3.50 -1.25 -11.89
CA VAL A 139 -3.66 -2.62 -12.41
C VAL A 139 -3.00 -2.79 -13.78
N LEU A 140 -3.44 -2.03 -14.78
CA LEU A 140 -3.04 -2.22 -16.19
C LEU A 140 -1.52 -2.12 -16.45
N PRO A 141 -0.75 -1.22 -15.82
CA PRO A 141 0.70 -1.14 -16.05
C PRO A 141 1.43 -2.43 -15.62
N TYR A 142 0.98 -3.06 -14.54
CA TYR A 142 1.58 -4.29 -14.03
C TYR A 142 1.07 -5.52 -14.74
N LEU A 143 -0.20 -5.53 -15.18
CA LEU A 143 -0.70 -6.57 -16.08
C LEU A 143 0.13 -6.68 -17.36
N ARG A 144 0.44 -5.54 -18.01
CA ARG A 144 1.30 -5.52 -19.20
C ARG A 144 2.65 -6.18 -18.92
N ARG A 145 3.31 -5.80 -17.82
CA ARG A 145 4.58 -6.41 -17.38
C ARG A 145 4.43 -7.91 -17.09
N ALA A 146 3.32 -8.35 -16.51
CA ALA A 146 3.05 -9.77 -16.24
C ALA A 146 2.91 -10.57 -17.54
N VAL A 147 2.24 -10.02 -18.55
CA VAL A 147 2.13 -10.63 -19.89
C VAL A 147 3.50 -10.68 -20.56
N ASP A 148 4.24 -9.57 -20.56
CA ASP A 148 5.60 -9.50 -21.14
C ASP A 148 6.56 -10.49 -20.49
N ALA A 149 6.41 -10.73 -19.18
CA ALA A 149 7.19 -11.71 -18.42
C ALA A 149 6.72 -13.17 -18.60
N GLY A 150 5.61 -13.41 -19.32
CA GLY A 150 5.02 -14.74 -19.50
C GLY A 150 4.30 -15.28 -18.26
N ASN A 151 4.00 -14.42 -17.28
CA ASN A 151 3.30 -14.78 -16.04
C ASN A 151 1.78 -14.66 -16.13
N ALA A 152 1.27 -14.05 -17.20
CA ALA A 152 -0.16 -14.02 -17.52
C ALA A 152 -0.36 -14.29 -19.01
N THR A 153 -1.33 -15.14 -19.34
CA THR A 153 -1.70 -15.41 -20.74
C THR A 153 -2.54 -14.26 -21.31
N ALA A 154 -2.62 -14.17 -22.65
CA ALA A 154 -3.48 -13.19 -23.32
C ALA A 154 -4.97 -13.33 -22.93
N ALA A 155 -5.45 -14.57 -22.70
CA ALA A 155 -6.81 -14.82 -22.26
C ALA A 155 -7.07 -14.32 -20.83
N GLN A 156 -6.12 -14.56 -19.92
CA GLN A 156 -6.20 -14.03 -18.55
C GLN A 156 -6.16 -12.50 -18.56
N ALA A 157 -5.28 -11.90 -19.37
CA ALA A 157 -5.18 -10.46 -19.51
C ALA A 157 -6.49 -9.83 -20.00
N ALA A 158 -7.15 -10.44 -20.98
CA ALA A 158 -8.44 -9.95 -21.48
C ALA A 158 -9.52 -9.92 -20.38
N ASP A 159 -9.56 -10.90 -19.48
CA ASP A 159 -10.50 -10.91 -18.35
C ASP A 159 -10.17 -9.81 -17.32
N VAL A 160 -8.88 -9.58 -17.04
CA VAL A 160 -8.43 -8.50 -16.15
C VAL A 160 -8.75 -7.14 -16.76
N GLU A 161 -8.55 -6.95 -18.06
CA GLU A 161 -8.91 -5.73 -18.78
C GLU A 161 -10.42 -5.45 -18.73
N ARG A 162 -11.27 -6.48 -18.88
CA ARG A 162 -12.72 -6.33 -18.70
C ARG A 162 -13.09 -5.94 -17.26
N ALA A 163 -12.45 -6.53 -16.25
CA ALA A 163 -12.67 -6.15 -14.86
C ALA A 163 -12.23 -4.69 -14.60
N CYS A 164 -11.10 -4.27 -15.19
CA CYS A 164 -10.63 -2.89 -15.14
C CYS A 164 -11.59 -1.91 -15.84
N ALA A 165 -12.17 -2.30 -16.97
CA ALA A 165 -13.19 -1.51 -17.66
C ALA A 165 -14.44 -1.34 -16.78
N ALA A 166 -14.94 -2.42 -16.18
CA ALA A 166 -16.08 -2.37 -15.26
C ALA A 166 -15.82 -1.45 -14.05
N ALA A 167 -14.58 -1.43 -13.52
CA ALA A 167 -14.19 -0.50 -12.48
C ALA A 167 -14.09 0.95 -12.98
N SER A 168 -13.59 1.14 -14.20
CA SER A 168 -13.44 2.47 -14.80
C SER A 168 -14.76 3.17 -15.10
N ASP A 169 -15.85 2.42 -15.26
CA ASP A 169 -17.20 2.96 -15.45
C ASP A 169 -17.80 3.57 -14.16
N GLY A 170 -17.06 3.55 -13.04
CA GLY A 170 -17.46 4.14 -11.76
C GLY A 170 -18.43 3.27 -10.95
N ARG A 171 -18.74 2.05 -11.41
CA ARG A 171 -19.64 1.10 -10.72
C ARG A 171 -19.25 0.84 -9.27
N PHE A 172 -17.96 0.86 -8.97
CA PHE A 172 -17.43 0.55 -7.64
C PHE A 172 -16.95 1.79 -6.87
N ASP A 173 -17.17 2.98 -7.40
CA ASP A 173 -16.80 4.22 -6.72
C ASP A 173 -17.80 4.50 -5.60
N ASP A 174 -17.31 4.61 -4.37
CA ASP A 174 -18.11 4.84 -3.17
C ASP A 174 -18.05 6.30 -2.68
N GLY A 175 -17.32 7.16 -3.40
CA GLY A 175 -17.11 8.56 -3.04
C GLY A 175 -16.18 8.77 -1.85
N ALA A 176 -15.52 7.72 -1.34
CA ALA A 176 -14.57 7.86 -0.25
C ALA A 176 -13.39 8.77 -0.67
N PRO A 177 -12.95 9.69 0.21
CA PRO A 177 -11.77 10.49 -0.06
C PRO A 177 -10.52 9.59 -0.08
N ALA A 178 -9.46 10.07 -0.74
CA ALA A 178 -8.18 9.39 -0.75
C ALA A 178 -7.64 9.26 0.69
N ALA A 179 -7.45 8.00 1.11
CA ALA A 179 -6.84 7.65 2.37
C ALA A 179 -5.32 7.65 2.23
N ARG A 180 -4.63 7.94 3.34
CA ARG A 180 -3.18 7.74 3.45
C ARG A 180 -2.90 6.27 3.69
N ILE A 181 -2.69 5.50 2.62
CA ILE A 181 -2.49 4.06 2.73
C ILE A 181 -1.00 3.71 2.82
N HIS A 182 -0.70 2.57 3.43
CA HIS A 182 0.62 1.95 3.42
C HIS A 182 1.01 1.49 2.01
N GLY A 183 0.05 0.96 1.23
CA GLY A 183 0.21 0.66 -0.19
C GLY A 183 0.87 -0.68 -0.51
N ASP A 184 1.50 -1.32 0.47
CA ASP A 184 2.08 -2.67 0.41
C ASP A 184 1.79 -3.46 1.72
N LEU A 185 0.56 -3.40 2.23
CA LEU A 185 0.24 -3.88 3.59
C LEU A 185 -0.12 -5.37 3.63
N TRP A 186 0.89 -6.24 3.68
CA TRP A 186 0.75 -7.68 3.89
C TRP A 186 1.40 -8.13 5.20
N SER A 187 1.24 -9.40 5.60
CA SER A 187 1.78 -9.93 6.88
C SER A 187 3.26 -9.62 7.12
N GLY A 188 4.09 -9.65 6.07
CA GLY A 188 5.53 -9.36 6.19
C GLY A 188 5.85 -7.91 6.56
N ASN A 189 4.95 -6.98 6.26
CA ASN A 189 5.09 -5.55 6.52
C ASN A 189 4.40 -5.10 7.82
N VAL A 190 3.85 -6.05 8.59
CA VAL A 190 3.32 -5.85 9.94
C VAL A 190 4.22 -6.56 10.95
N GLN A 191 5.11 -5.80 11.59
CA GLN A 191 6.02 -6.34 12.59
C GLN A 191 5.41 -6.27 13.99
N TRP A 192 5.17 -7.44 14.59
CA TRP A 192 4.65 -7.54 15.95
C TRP A 192 5.78 -7.40 16.97
N THR A 193 5.62 -6.49 17.92
CA THR A 193 6.54 -6.25 19.02
C THR A 193 5.79 -6.29 20.35
N ASP A 194 6.50 -6.27 21.48
CA ASP A 194 5.85 -6.16 22.80
C ASP A 194 5.03 -4.87 22.95
N GLY A 195 5.32 -3.85 22.13
CA GLY A 195 4.56 -2.60 22.05
C GLY A 195 3.40 -2.60 21.03
N GLY A 196 3.11 -3.74 20.39
CA GLY A 196 2.09 -3.85 19.35
C GLY A 196 2.64 -3.94 17.92
N ALA A 197 1.76 -3.77 16.93
CA ALA A 197 2.11 -3.81 15.52
C ALA A 197 2.89 -2.56 15.09
N VAL A 198 3.87 -2.76 14.22
CA VAL A 198 4.73 -1.71 13.65
C VAL A 198 4.80 -1.90 12.14
N LEU A 199 4.46 -0.87 11.38
CA LEU A 199 4.51 -0.90 9.93
C LEU A 199 5.93 -0.67 9.40
N ILE A 200 6.30 -1.42 8.37
CA ILE A 200 7.60 -1.33 7.68
C ILE A 200 7.42 -1.43 6.16
N ASP A 201 8.42 -1.00 5.39
CA ASP A 201 8.46 -1.16 3.93
C ASP A 201 7.22 -0.60 3.18
N PRO A 202 6.81 0.65 3.43
CA PRO A 202 5.64 1.20 2.77
C PRO A 202 5.89 1.54 1.29
N ALA A 203 4.85 1.34 0.49
CA ALA A 203 4.68 1.98 -0.81
C ALA A 203 3.66 3.12 -0.68
N ALA A 204 3.86 4.01 0.31
CA ALA A 204 2.83 4.94 0.78
C ALA A 204 2.38 5.91 -0.30
N HIS A 205 1.07 6.10 -0.43
CA HIS A 205 0.44 7.09 -1.32
C HIS A 205 -1.01 7.32 -0.93
N GLY A 206 -1.64 8.35 -1.53
CA GLY A 206 -3.09 8.52 -1.47
C GLY A 206 -3.80 7.41 -2.25
N GLY A 207 -4.64 6.61 -1.60
CA GLY A 207 -5.29 5.46 -2.21
C GLY A 207 -6.67 5.18 -1.60
N HIS A 208 -7.29 4.08 -2.00
CA HIS A 208 -8.52 3.63 -1.34
C HIS A 208 -8.17 2.77 -0.14
N ARG A 209 -8.75 3.10 1.02
CA ARG A 209 -8.52 2.45 2.33
C ARG A 209 -8.71 0.93 2.31
N GLU A 210 -9.67 0.45 1.52
CA GLU A 210 -9.93 -1.00 1.39
C GLU A 210 -8.77 -1.76 0.72
N THR A 211 -7.87 -1.07 0.00
CA THR A 211 -6.70 -1.70 -0.65
C THR A 211 -5.77 -2.36 0.37
N ASP A 212 -5.44 -1.65 1.45
CA ASP A 212 -4.58 -2.18 2.51
C ASP A 212 -5.24 -3.35 3.23
N LEU A 213 -6.55 -3.27 3.51
CA LEU A 213 -7.30 -4.35 4.15
C LEU A 213 -7.40 -5.60 3.26
N ALA A 214 -7.62 -5.40 1.96
CA ALA A 214 -7.68 -6.47 0.98
C ALA A 214 -6.32 -7.16 0.80
N MET A 215 -5.22 -6.42 0.95
CA MET A 215 -3.86 -6.96 0.91
C MET A 215 -3.52 -7.77 2.17
N LEU A 216 -3.93 -7.31 3.35
CA LEU A 216 -3.87 -8.11 4.59
C LEU A 216 -4.68 -9.40 4.47
N ALA A 217 -5.85 -9.36 3.83
CA ALA A 217 -6.67 -10.54 3.60
C ALA A 217 -6.07 -11.50 2.56
N LEU A 218 -5.34 -10.98 1.56
CA LEU A 218 -4.75 -11.77 0.49
C LEU A 218 -3.58 -12.64 0.98
N PHE A 219 -2.66 -12.04 1.73
CA PHE A 219 -1.42 -12.68 2.19
C PHE A 219 -1.44 -13.06 3.67
N GLY A 220 -2.61 -12.92 4.30
CA GLY A 220 -2.85 -13.16 5.72
C GLY A 220 -2.25 -12.09 6.62
N CYS A 221 -2.71 -12.08 7.87
CA CYS A 221 -2.16 -11.32 8.98
C CYS A 221 -2.54 -12.04 10.29
N PRO A 222 -1.62 -12.21 11.27
CA PRO A 222 -2.00 -12.73 12.57
C PRO A 222 -3.13 -11.89 13.21
N GLY A 223 -4.21 -12.55 13.61
CA GLY A 223 -5.38 -11.87 14.17
C GLY A 223 -6.21 -11.07 13.14
N LEU A 224 -6.15 -11.42 11.85
CA LEU A 224 -6.83 -10.71 10.75
C LEU A 224 -8.28 -10.33 11.07
N ASP A 225 -9.10 -11.25 11.58
CA ASP A 225 -10.51 -10.96 11.91
C ASP A 225 -10.65 -9.89 12.99
N ASP A 226 -9.75 -9.87 13.98
CA ASP A 226 -9.72 -8.84 15.02
C ASP A 226 -9.23 -7.49 14.46
N VAL A 227 -8.26 -7.49 13.53
CA VAL A 227 -7.81 -6.28 12.82
C VAL A 227 -8.94 -5.70 11.98
N LEU A 228 -9.56 -6.51 11.11
CA LEU A 228 -10.63 -6.08 10.23
C LEU A 228 -11.88 -5.66 11.01
N GLY A 229 -12.21 -6.36 12.09
CA GLY A 229 -13.31 -6.01 12.98
C GLY A 229 -13.10 -4.64 13.63
N ALA A 230 -11.95 -4.44 14.29
CA ALA A 230 -11.65 -3.17 14.95
C ALA A 230 -11.53 -1.99 13.96
N TYR A 231 -11.00 -2.23 12.75
CA TYR A 231 -11.00 -1.23 11.70
C TYR A 231 -12.44 -0.87 11.28
N ALA A 232 -13.30 -1.86 11.05
CA ALA A 232 -14.68 -1.63 10.64
C ALA A 232 -15.50 -0.90 11.71
N ASP A 233 -15.27 -1.20 12.99
CA ASP A 233 -15.92 -0.55 14.13
C ASP A 233 -15.61 0.97 14.22
N ALA A 234 -14.54 1.44 13.57
CA ALA A 234 -14.25 2.88 13.45
C ALA A 234 -15.22 3.63 12.53
N GLY A 235 -16.11 2.93 11.80
CA GLY A 235 -17.16 3.53 10.97
C GLY A 235 -16.68 4.03 9.60
N SER A 236 -15.44 3.70 9.23
CA SER A 236 -14.73 4.26 8.09
C SER A 236 -14.85 3.43 6.80
N LEU A 237 -15.66 2.36 6.78
CA LEU A 237 -15.88 1.49 5.61
C LEU A 237 -17.31 1.60 5.08
N ALA A 238 -17.44 1.71 3.76
CA ALA A 238 -18.74 1.68 3.11
C ALA A 238 -19.39 0.28 3.18
N ALA A 239 -20.72 0.23 3.11
CA ALA A 239 -21.45 -1.03 3.07
C ALA A 239 -20.97 -1.92 1.89
N GLY A 240 -20.93 -3.23 2.10
CA GLY A 240 -20.49 -4.19 1.09
C GLY A 240 -18.97 -4.21 0.83
N TRP A 241 -18.13 -3.59 1.67
CA TRP A 241 -16.67 -3.60 1.48
C TRP A 241 -16.06 -5.00 1.36
N ARG A 242 -16.65 -5.99 2.04
CA ARG A 242 -16.22 -7.39 1.94
C ARG A 242 -16.41 -7.96 0.55
N ASP A 243 -17.45 -7.54 -0.17
CA ASP A 243 -17.73 -7.99 -1.52
C ASP A 243 -16.69 -7.40 -2.49
N ARG A 244 -16.13 -6.22 -2.19
CA ARG A 244 -15.11 -5.54 -3.01
C ARG A 244 -13.67 -6.01 -2.76
N VAL A 245 -13.43 -6.97 -1.86
CA VAL A 245 -12.07 -7.44 -1.55
C VAL A 245 -11.33 -7.89 -2.81
N ALA A 246 -11.97 -8.67 -3.69
CA ALA A 246 -11.34 -9.14 -4.92
C ALA A 246 -10.97 -7.99 -5.89
N LEU A 247 -11.75 -6.90 -5.91
CA LEU A 247 -11.44 -5.70 -6.70
C LEU A 247 -10.16 -5.03 -6.20
N HIS A 248 -10.06 -4.86 -4.88
CA HIS A 248 -8.88 -4.27 -4.23
C HIS A 248 -7.64 -5.18 -4.28
N GLN A 249 -7.83 -6.49 -4.50
CA GLN A 249 -6.73 -7.44 -4.70
C GLN A 249 -6.12 -7.43 -6.12
N LEU A 250 -6.79 -6.82 -7.11
CA LEU A 250 -6.25 -6.75 -8.48
C LEU A 250 -4.86 -6.09 -8.54
N HIS A 251 -4.64 -4.98 -7.82
CA HIS A 251 -3.36 -4.29 -7.77
C HIS A 251 -2.23 -5.14 -7.19
N PRO A 252 -2.31 -5.64 -5.93
CA PRO A 252 -1.23 -6.43 -5.37
C PRO A 252 -0.96 -7.71 -6.18
N LEU A 253 -2.01 -8.36 -6.70
CA LEU A 253 -1.85 -9.53 -7.58
C LEU A 253 -1.15 -9.19 -8.90
N ALA A 254 -1.49 -8.06 -9.53
CA ALA A 254 -0.82 -7.62 -10.76
C ALA A 254 0.66 -7.28 -10.52
N VAL A 255 0.98 -6.64 -9.39
CA VAL A 255 2.38 -6.37 -8.99
C VAL A 255 3.17 -7.66 -8.80
N HIS A 256 2.57 -8.66 -8.12
CA HIS A 256 3.22 -9.95 -7.92
C HIS A 256 3.35 -10.74 -9.23
N ALA A 257 2.32 -10.75 -10.08
CA ALA A 257 2.36 -11.38 -11.40
C ALA A 257 3.44 -10.73 -12.30
N ALA A 258 3.72 -9.44 -12.15
CA ALA A 258 4.79 -8.77 -12.90
C ALA A 258 6.21 -9.23 -12.49
N SER A 259 6.39 -9.96 -11.38
CA SER A 259 7.74 -10.22 -10.84
C SER A 259 7.99 -11.57 -10.16
N HIS A 260 6.97 -12.32 -9.74
CA HIS A 260 7.11 -13.50 -8.88
C HIS A 260 6.62 -14.82 -9.50
N GLY A 261 5.98 -14.79 -10.67
CA GLY A 261 5.69 -15.97 -11.48
C GLY A 261 4.22 -16.19 -11.85
N PRO A 262 3.92 -17.23 -12.65
CA PRO A 262 2.59 -17.47 -13.24
C PRO A 262 1.46 -17.75 -12.24
N ALA A 263 1.76 -18.32 -11.07
CA ALA A 263 0.75 -18.60 -10.04
C ALA A 263 0.01 -17.31 -9.59
N TYR A 264 0.70 -16.16 -9.61
CA TYR A 264 0.08 -14.87 -9.34
C TYR A 264 -0.76 -14.35 -10.51
N GLY A 265 -0.45 -14.74 -11.74
CA GLY A 265 -1.30 -14.48 -12.91
C GLY A 265 -2.62 -15.26 -12.84
N ASP A 266 -2.57 -16.52 -12.40
CA ASP A 266 -3.77 -17.33 -12.16
C ASP A 266 -4.64 -16.70 -11.06
N ALA A 267 -4.04 -16.31 -9.93
CA ALA A 267 -4.76 -15.63 -8.85
C ALA A 267 -5.34 -14.27 -9.27
N LEU A 268 -4.58 -13.48 -10.06
CA LEU A 268 -5.07 -12.22 -10.65
C LEU A 268 -6.29 -12.47 -11.54
N HIS A 269 -6.25 -13.52 -12.35
CA HIS A 269 -7.36 -13.90 -13.21
C HIS A 269 -8.61 -14.30 -12.41
N ASP A 270 -8.44 -15.09 -11.36
CA ASP A 270 -9.54 -15.48 -10.47
C ASP A 270 -10.19 -14.27 -9.78
N ALA A 271 -9.37 -13.33 -9.30
CA ALA A 271 -9.85 -12.07 -8.74
C ALA A 271 -10.62 -11.24 -9.78
N ALA A 272 -10.11 -11.11 -11.01
CA ALA A 272 -10.80 -10.41 -12.09
C ALA A 272 -12.15 -11.07 -12.43
N ARG A 273 -12.20 -12.41 -12.48
CA ARG A 273 -13.46 -13.12 -12.68
C ARG A 273 -14.45 -12.92 -11.54
N ALA A 274 -13.99 -12.76 -10.31
CA ALA A 274 -14.86 -12.42 -9.18
C ALA A 274 -15.46 -11.02 -9.35
N VAL A 275 -14.64 -10.03 -9.74
CA VAL A 275 -15.11 -8.67 -10.04
C VAL A 275 -16.17 -8.67 -11.15
N LEU A 276 -15.97 -9.46 -12.21
CA LEU A 276 -16.94 -9.55 -13.31
C LEU A 276 -18.30 -10.19 -12.93
N ARG A 277 -18.41 -10.80 -11.74
CA ARG A 277 -19.66 -11.36 -11.21
C ARG A 277 -20.41 -10.41 -10.26
N MET A 278 -19.83 -9.25 -9.95
CA MET A 278 -20.43 -8.19 -9.12
C MET A 278 -21.29 -7.25 -9.97
#